data_AF-A0A357MN53-F1
#
_entry.id   AF-A0A357MN53-F1
#
_cell.length_a   1.000
_cell.length_b   1.000
_cell.length_c   1.000
_cell.angle_alpha   90.00
_cell.angle_beta   90.00
_cell.angle_gamma   90.00
#
_symmetry.space_group_name_H-M   'P 1'
#
loop_
_entity.id
_entity.type
_entity.pdbx_description
1 polymer ?
#
loop_
_entity_poly.entity_id
_entity_poly.type
_entity_poly.pdbx_seq_one_letter_code
_entity_poly.pdbx_strand_id
1 'polypeptide(L)'
;MPSLADSARADRFLPLPQGRTEAGAPRRTGVEIEFGGLHEDRVAEVVVAGLGGHVARRDANTVTLEGTDIGTVEILLDTKFRKSDPGPVRAALLDWARSVVPVELVTAPLPFEDLPKVEALRAALREAGASGTRRGA
;
A
#
# COMPACT_ATOMS: atom_id res chain seq x y z
N MET A 1 0.12 -5.86 37.48
CA MET A 1 -0.44 -5.50 36.16
C MET A 1 0.73 -5.46 35.19
N PRO A 2 0.79 -6.34 34.17
CA PRO A 2 1.79 -6.17 33.12
C PRO A 2 1.55 -4.84 32.40
N SER A 3 2.64 -4.22 31.95
CA SER A 3 2.68 -2.86 31.41
C SER A 3 2.12 -2.81 29.98
N LEU A 4 1.56 -1.67 29.57
CA LEU A 4 1.33 -1.35 28.15
C LEU A 4 2.60 -1.53 27.29
N ALA A 5 3.79 -1.53 27.92
CA ALA A 5 5.08 -1.78 27.27
C ALA A 5 5.34 -3.24 26.86
N ASP A 6 4.56 -4.22 27.33
CA ASP A 6 4.58 -5.59 26.78
C ASP A 6 3.74 -5.71 25.49
N SER A 7 2.96 -4.67 25.17
CA SER A 7 2.05 -4.65 24.03
C SER A 7 2.74 -4.15 22.77
N ALA A 8 2.71 -5.04 21.77
CA ALA A 8 3.05 -4.84 20.36
C ALA A 8 4.53 -5.04 19.99
N ARG A 9 4.87 -6.31 19.74
CA ARG A 9 5.73 -6.60 18.58
C ARG A 9 5.09 -5.92 17.36
N ALA A 10 5.89 -5.29 16.49
CA ALA A 10 5.39 -4.52 15.35
C ALA A 10 4.47 -5.31 14.40
N ASP A 11 4.52 -6.65 14.45
CA ASP A 11 3.70 -7.59 13.69
C ASP A 11 2.29 -7.85 14.29
N ARG A 12 1.95 -7.27 15.44
CA ARG A 12 0.68 -7.52 16.14
C ARG A 12 -0.29 -6.36 16.02
N PHE A 13 -1.29 -6.54 15.16
CA PHE A 13 -2.51 -5.74 15.19
C PHE A 13 -3.33 -6.07 16.45
N LEU A 14 -3.91 -5.06 17.08
CA LEU A 14 -4.89 -5.26 18.16
C LEU A 14 -6.23 -5.70 17.57
N PRO A 15 -6.99 -6.57 18.25
CA PRO A 15 -8.29 -7.00 17.76
C PRO A 15 -9.21 -5.79 17.51
N LEU A 16 -10.00 -5.88 16.45
CA LEU A 16 -10.98 -4.83 16.14
C LEU A 16 -11.97 -4.68 17.31
N PRO A 17 -12.28 -3.45 17.76
CA PRO A 17 -13.26 -3.21 18.82
C PRO A 17 -14.63 -3.84 18.53
N GLN A 18 -14.97 -3.96 17.25
CA GLN A 18 -16.13 -4.69 16.74
C GLN A 18 -15.68 -5.64 15.63
N GLY A 19 -15.25 -6.85 15.99
CA GLY A 19 -14.76 -7.86 15.03
C GLY A 19 -15.83 -8.43 14.07
N ARG A 20 -17.09 -8.05 14.24
CA ARG A 20 -18.21 -8.50 13.39
C ARG A 20 -19.03 -7.32 12.87
N THR A 21 -19.70 -7.54 11.74
CA THR A 21 -20.72 -6.65 11.20
C THR A 21 -22.06 -6.90 11.90
N GLU A 22 -23.07 -6.04 11.65
CA GLU A 22 -24.43 -6.24 12.18
C GLU A 22 -25.06 -7.56 11.71
N ALA A 23 -24.74 -8.00 10.49
CA ALA A 23 -25.14 -9.27 9.93
C ALA A 23 -24.36 -10.48 10.51
N GLY A 24 -23.45 -10.26 11.46
CA GLY A 24 -22.63 -11.31 12.06
C GLY A 24 -21.48 -11.82 11.18
N ALA A 25 -21.18 -11.21 10.05
CA ALA A 25 -20.01 -11.57 9.26
C ALA A 25 -18.72 -11.04 9.92
N PRO A 26 -17.56 -11.69 9.74
CA PRO A 26 -16.27 -11.11 10.15
C PRO A 26 -16.09 -9.72 9.54
N ARG A 27 -15.73 -8.73 10.37
CA ARG A 27 -15.40 -7.40 9.88
C ARG A 27 -14.07 -7.47 9.15
N ARG A 28 -14.01 -6.76 8.02
CA ARG A 28 -12.80 -6.63 7.19
C ARG A 28 -12.25 -5.21 7.27
N THR A 29 -10.98 -5.07 6.94
CA THR A 29 -10.22 -3.81 7.04
C THR A 29 -9.57 -3.52 5.70
N GLY A 30 -9.91 -2.39 5.08
CA GLY A 30 -9.15 -1.85 3.95
C GLY A 30 -7.86 -1.22 4.47
N VAL A 31 -6.74 -1.47 3.79
CA VAL A 31 -5.45 -0.84 4.11
C VAL A 31 -4.91 -0.12 2.89
N GLU A 32 -4.46 1.11 3.12
CA GLU A 32 -3.79 1.99 2.16
C GLU A 32 -2.42 2.38 2.75
N ILE A 33 -1.36 2.34 1.94
CA ILE A 33 -0.01 2.76 2.33
C ILE A 33 0.51 3.77 1.31
N GLU A 34 0.68 5.02 1.73
CA GLU A 34 1.26 6.10 0.92
C GLU A 34 2.76 6.29 1.27
N PHE A 35 3.61 6.33 0.25
CA PHE A 35 5.06 6.51 0.43
C PHE A 35 5.72 7.10 -0.82
N GLY A 36 6.89 7.73 -0.64
CA GLY A 36 7.75 8.19 -1.74
C GLY A 36 9.00 7.32 -1.90
N GLY A 37 9.82 7.62 -2.91
CA GLY A 37 11.14 7.00 -3.10
C GLY A 37 11.14 5.70 -3.91
N LEU A 38 9.96 5.20 -4.30
CA LEU A 38 9.80 4.04 -5.17
C LEU A 38 8.84 4.36 -6.32
N HIS A 39 9.16 3.86 -7.52
CA HIS A 39 8.25 3.85 -8.66
C HIS A 39 7.32 2.63 -8.61
N GLU A 40 6.18 2.72 -9.28
CA GLU A 40 5.12 1.70 -9.28
C GLU A 40 5.64 0.31 -9.70
N ASP A 41 6.60 0.27 -10.63
CA ASP A 41 7.26 -0.96 -11.09
C ASP A 41 8.02 -1.65 -9.97
N ARG A 42 8.81 -0.87 -9.22
CA ARG A 42 9.60 -1.40 -8.11
C ARG A 42 8.68 -1.84 -6.97
N VAL A 43 7.57 -1.15 -6.76
CA VAL A 43 6.54 -1.56 -5.78
C VAL A 43 5.92 -2.89 -6.21
N ALA A 44 5.55 -3.05 -7.49
CA ALA A 44 4.97 -4.29 -8.00
C ALA A 44 5.94 -5.49 -7.82
N GLU A 45 7.24 -5.30 -8.08
CA GLU A 45 8.25 -6.32 -7.82
C GLU A 45 8.31 -6.73 -6.35
N VAL A 46 8.27 -5.77 -5.43
CA VAL A 46 8.28 -6.03 -3.99
C VAL A 46 7.02 -6.77 -3.55
N VAL A 47 5.84 -6.39 -4.09
CA VAL A 47 4.58 -7.09 -3.81
C VAL A 47 4.66 -8.53 -4.29
N VAL A 48 5.11 -8.79 -5.53
CA VAL A 48 5.24 -10.15 -6.06
C VAL A 48 6.24 -10.97 -5.25
N ALA A 49 7.37 -10.38 -4.86
CA ALA A 49 8.36 -11.08 -4.05
C ALA A 49 7.86 -11.41 -2.63
N GLY A 50 7.07 -10.53 -2.02
CA GLY A 50 6.59 -10.67 -0.64
C GLY A 50 5.28 -11.44 -0.49
N LEU A 51 4.40 -11.36 -1.48
CA LEU A 51 3.03 -11.89 -1.41
C LEU A 51 2.67 -12.81 -2.57
N GLY A 52 3.60 -13.06 -3.50
CA GLY A 52 3.32 -13.83 -4.71
C GLY A 52 2.39 -13.10 -5.69
N GLY A 53 1.69 -13.88 -6.51
CA GLY A 53 0.79 -13.35 -7.53
C GLY A 53 1.51 -12.82 -8.77
N HIS A 54 0.82 -11.99 -9.54
CA HIS A 54 1.30 -11.45 -10.81
C HIS A 54 0.64 -10.12 -11.14
N VAL A 55 1.28 -9.33 -12.01
CA VAL A 55 0.69 -8.11 -12.57
C VAL A 55 -0.37 -8.49 -13.60
N ALA A 56 -1.63 -8.21 -13.30
CA ALA A 56 -2.76 -8.51 -14.17
C ALA A 56 -3.03 -7.37 -15.17
N ARG A 57 -2.87 -6.12 -14.74
CA ARG A 57 -3.15 -4.93 -15.57
C ARG A 57 -2.24 -3.76 -15.23
N ARG A 58 -1.92 -2.96 -16.25
CA ARG A 58 -1.19 -1.70 -16.15
C ARG A 58 -1.92 -0.63 -16.94
N ASP A 59 -2.29 0.45 -16.28
CA ASP A 59 -2.84 1.66 -16.87
C ASP A 59 -1.88 2.84 -16.68
N ALA A 60 -2.30 4.04 -17.08
CA ALA A 60 -1.45 5.23 -17.06
C ALA A 60 -0.88 5.59 -15.67
N ASN A 61 -1.63 5.28 -14.60
CA ASN A 61 -1.31 5.63 -13.21
C ASN A 61 -1.66 4.52 -12.20
N THR A 62 -1.94 3.31 -12.69
CA THR A 62 -2.37 2.20 -11.84
C THR A 62 -1.74 0.91 -12.32
N VAL A 63 -1.23 0.12 -11.38
CA VAL A 63 -0.77 -1.26 -11.59
C VAL A 63 -1.62 -2.15 -10.69
N THR A 64 -2.31 -3.13 -11.27
CA THR A 64 -3.15 -4.08 -10.53
C THR A 64 -2.46 -5.44 -10.50
N LEU A 65 -2.30 -5.99 -9.30
CA LEU A 65 -1.79 -7.32 -9.04
C LEU A 65 -2.89 -8.25 -8.54
N GLU A 66 -2.89 -9.48 -9.04
CA GLU A 66 -3.86 -10.52 -8.68
C GLU A 66 -3.15 -11.81 -8.26
N GLY A 67 -3.89 -12.67 -7.54
CA GLY A 67 -3.37 -13.95 -7.05
C GLY A 67 -2.32 -13.81 -5.93
N THR A 68 -2.28 -12.67 -5.24
CA THR A 68 -1.42 -12.50 -4.06
C THR A 68 -2.05 -13.18 -2.85
N ASP A 69 -1.23 -13.45 -1.82
CA ASP A 69 -1.67 -14.04 -0.55
C ASP A 69 -2.68 -13.20 0.25
N ILE A 70 -2.94 -11.96 -0.18
CA ILE A 70 -3.96 -11.04 0.37
C ILE A 70 -5.01 -10.62 -0.67
N GLY A 71 -5.07 -11.31 -1.81
CA GLY A 71 -6.01 -11.02 -2.90
C GLY A 71 -5.49 -9.97 -3.87
N THR A 72 -6.37 -9.06 -4.31
CA THR A 72 -6.01 -8.00 -5.25
C THR A 72 -5.29 -6.86 -4.53
N VAL A 73 -4.18 -6.41 -5.13
CA VAL A 73 -3.42 -5.23 -4.68
C VAL A 73 -3.35 -4.24 -5.84
N GLU A 74 -3.67 -2.99 -5.56
CA GLU A 74 -3.57 -1.89 -6.52
C GLU A 74 -2.46 -0.94 -6.10
N ILE A 75 -1.64 -0.51 -7.06
CA ILE A 75 -0.58 0.47 -6.88
C ILE A 75 -0.96 1.69 -7.71
N LEU A 76 -1.18 2.82 -7.06
CA LEU A 76 -1.63 4.06 -7.68
C LEU A 76 -0.55 5.13 -7.54
N LEU A 77 -0.41 5.96 -8.56
CA LEU A 77 0.33 7.21 -8.46
C LEU A 77 -0.58 8.31 -7.91
N ASP A 78 -0.25 8.91 -6.76
CA ASP A 78 -1.15 9.87 -6.10
C ASP A 78 -1.38 11.11 -6.99
N THR A 79 -2.62 11.28 -7.42
CA THR A 79 -3.03 12.35 -8.31
C THR A 79 -3.13 13.72 -7.62
N LYS A 80 -3.09 13.79 -6.27
CA LYS A 80 -3.15 15.07 -5.53
C LYS A 80 -1.98 16.01 -5.82
N PHE A 81 -0.87 15.50 -6.36
CA PHE A 81 0.28 16.31 -6.79
C PHE A 81 0.19 16.82 -8.24
N ARG A 82 -0.93 16.61 -8.96
CA ARG A 82 -1.20 17.21 -10.28
C ARG A 82 -1.52 18.72 -10.21
N LYS A 83 -0.67 19.54 -9.58
CA LYS A 83 -0.78 21.00 -9.77
C LYS A 83 -0.18 21.40 -11.12
N SER A 84 -1.09 21.65 -12.06
CA SER A 84 -1.04 22.61 -13.19
C SER A 84 -0.62 22.13 -14.61
N ASP A 85 -1.58 22.36 -15.53
CA ASP A 85 -1.59 22.64 -16.99
C ASP A 85 -1.18 21.62 -18.09
N PRO A 86 -1.93 21.56 -19.23
CA PRO A 86 -1.73 20.59 -20.30
C PRO A 86 -0.85 21.13 -21.44
N GLY A 87 0.29 20.48 -21.71
CA GLY A 87 1.13 20.76 -22.87
C GLY A 87 2.02 19.57 -23.29
N PRO A 88 2.56 19.55 -24.51
CA PRO A 88 3.27 18.40 -25.12
C PRO A 88 4.64 18.07 -24.50
N VAL A 89 5.12 18.84 -23.51
CA VAL A 89 6.33 18.56 -22.69
C VAL A 89 6.07 17.46 -21.63
N ARG A 90 4.90 16.80 -21.72
CA ARG A 90 4.29 15.96 -20.68
C ARG A 90 5.07 14.70 -20.31
N ALA A 91 5.61 13.95 -21.27
CA ALA A 91 6.13 12.60 -20.97
C ALA A 91 7.38 12.65 -20.07
N ALA A 92 8.39 13.45 -20.44
CA ALA A 92 9.60 13.61 -19.65
C ALA A 92 9.34 14.32 -18.31
N LEU A 93 8.43 15.30 -18.28
CA LEU A 93 8.03 15.98 -17.04
C LEU A 93 7.21 15.06 -16.12
N LEU A 94 6.35 14.21 -16.68
CA LEU A 94 5.61 13.19 -15.92
C LEU A 94 6.55 12.13 -15.36
N ASP A 95 7.53 11.68 -16.13
CA ASP A 95 8.50 10.69 -15.66
C ASP A 95 9.36 11.26 -14.53
N TRP A 96 9.75 12.53 -14.61
CA TRP A 96 10.39 13.22 -13.49
C TRP A 96 9.43 13.43 -12.31
N ALA A 97 8.18 13.82 -12.58
CA ALA A 97 7.16 13.99 -11.55
C ALA A 97 6.87 12.67 -10.82
N ARG A 98 6.90 11.52 -11.49
CA ARG A 98 6.77 10.19 -10.88
C ARG A 98 7.85 9.91 -9.82
N SER A 99 9.03 10.54 -9.92
CA SER A 99 10.07 10.42 -8.89
C SER A 99 9.78 11.24 -7.63
N VAL A 100 8.85 12.20 -7.68
CA VAL A 100 8.46 13.07 -6.55
C VAL A 100 7.01 12.90 -6.09
N VAL A 101 6.17 12.31 -6.93
CA VAL A 101 4.77 11.99 -6.61
C VAL A 101 4.75 10.70 -5.79
N PRO A 102 4.10 10.68 -4.61
CA PRO A 102 3.97 9.48 -3.82
C PRO A 102 3.22 8.37 -4.54
N VAL A 103 3.62 7.14 -4.26
CA VAL A 103 2.91 5.93 -4.63
C VAL A 103 2.01 5.52 -3.47
N GLU A 104 0.81 5.07 -3.81
CA GLU A 104 -0.19 4.55 -2.89
C GLU A 104 -0.44 3.07 -3.19
N LEU A 105 -0.29 2.21 -2.19
CA LEU A 105 -0.64 0.80 -2.27
C LEU A 105 -1.96 0.57 -1.56
N VAL A 106 -2.94 0.01 -2.27
CA VAL A 106 -4.31 -0.22 -1.80
C VAL A 106 -4.63 -1.71 -1.85
N THR A 107 -5.28 -2.19 -0.80
CA THR A 107 -5.73 -3.58 -0.68
C THR A 107 -7.25 -3.66 -0.77
N ALA A 108 -7.77 -4.77 -1.30
CA ALA A 108 -9.16 -5.14 -1.04
C ALA A 108 -9.38 -5.31 0.48
N PRO A 109 -10.60 -5.15 1.02
CA PRO A 109 -10.85 -5.34 2.45
C PRO A 109 -10.40 -6.72 2.94
N LEU A 110 -9.41 -6.71 3.84
CA LEU A 110 -8.73 -7.89 4.35
C LEU A 110 -9.38 -8.42 5.62
N PRO A 111 -9.37 -9.74 5.85
CA PRO A 111 -9.68 -10.28 7.16
C PRO A 111 -8.57 -9.93 8.16
N PHE A 112 -8.90 -9.95 9.46
CA PHE A 112 -7.98 -9.50 10.51
C PHE A 112 -6.67 -10.31 10.54
N GLU A 113 -6.76 -11.60 10.29
CA GLU A 113 -5.63 -12.53 10.25
C GLU A 113 -4.60 -12.22 9.14
N ASP A 114 -4.98 -11.47 8.11
CA ASP A 114 -4.10 -11.12 7.00
C ASP A 114 -3.38 -9.77 7.20
N LEU A 115 -3.77 -8.96 8.19
CA LEU A 115 -3.11 -7.68 8.47
C LEU A 115 -1.60 -7.79 8.75
N PRO A 116 -1.10 -8.81 9.47
CA PRO A 116 0.35 -9.01 9.64
C PRO A 116 1.12 -9.15 8.32
N LYS A 117 0.51 -9.69 7.26
CA LYS A 117 1.14 -9.77 5.92
C LYS A 117 1.35 -8.38 5.33
N VAL A 118 0.43 -7.44 5.57
CA VAL A 118 0.57 -6.05 5.13
C VAL A 118 1.68 -5.33 5.89
N GLU A 119 1.84 -5.60 7.19
CA GLU A 119 2.96 -5.06 7.96
C GLU A 119 4.32 -5.61 7.45
N ALA A 120 4.39 -6.90 7.12
CA ALA A 120 5.57 -7.48 6.49
C ALA A 120 5.87 -6.83 5.14
N LEU A 121 4.85 -6.60 4.31
CA LEU A 121 4.97 -5.87 3.05
C LEU A 121 5.47 -4.43 3.27
N ARG A 122 4.93 -3.71 4.25
CA ARG A 122 5.39 -2.36 4.62
C ARG A 122 6.86 -2.34 5.00
N ALA A 123 7.32 -3.34 5.76
CA ALA A 123 8.73 -3.48 6.09
C ALA A 123 9.60 -3.73 4.84
N ALA A 124 9.17 -4.62 3.95
CA ALA A 124 9.86 -4.90 2.68
C ALA A 124 9.93 -3.66 1.76
N LEU A 125 8.85 -2.89 1.67
CA LEU A 125 8.83 -1.62 0.93
C LEU A 125 9.84 -0.63 1.49
N ARG A 126 9.92 -0.50 2.83
CA ARG A 126 10.91 0.36 3.49
C ARG A 126 12.33 -0.10 3.19
N GLU A 127 12.61 -1.39 3.24
CA GLU A 127 13.92 -1.96 2.88
C GLU A 127 14.27 -1.73 1.40
N ALA A 128 13.27 -1.72 0.52
CA ALA A 128 13.44 -1.41 -0.90
C ALA A 128 13.69 0.08 -1.18
N GLY A 129 13.53 0.97 -0.19
CA GLY A 129 13.77 2.42 -0.32
C GLY A 129 12.54 3.30 -0.16
N ALA A 130 11.38 2.74 0.23
CA ALA A 130 10.20 3.53 0.53
C ALA A 130 10.48 4.49 1.71
N SER A 131 10.05 5.74 1.54
CA SER A 131 10.24 6.81 2.52
C SER A 131 8.90 7.45 2.88
N GLY A 132 8.75 7.82 4.15
CA GLY A 132 7.55 8.51 4.62
C GLY A 132 7.46 9.92 4.04
N THR A 133 6.29 10.29 3.52
CA THR A 133 6.00 11.67 3.17
C THR A 133 5.67 12.38 4.50
N ARG A 134 6.30 13.51 4.83
CA ARG A 134 6.16 14.16 6.16
C ARG A 134 4.77 14.81 6.38
N ARG A 135 3.69 14.26 5.81
CA ARG A 135 2.32 14.79 5.86
C ARG A 135 1.37 14.01 6.75
N GLY A 136 1.84 13.00 7.48
CA GLY A 136 1.06 12.36 8.55
C GLY A 136 1.23 13.13 9.86
N ALA A 137 0.48 14.21 10.06
CA ALA A 137 0.31 14.91 11.34
C ALA A 137 -1.17 15.25 11.53
#